data_AF-A0A6L8B9N8-F1
#
_entry.id   AF-A0A6L8B9N8-F1
#
_cell.length_a   1.000
_cell.length_b   1.000
_cell.length_c   1.000
_cell.angle_alpha   90.00
_cell.angle_beta   90.00
_cell.angle_gamma   90.00
#
_symmetry.space_group_name_H-M   'P 1'
#
loop_
_entity.id
_entity.type
_entity.pdbx_description
1 polymer ?
#
loop_
_entity_poly.entity_id
_entity_poly.type
_entity_poly.pdbx_seq_one_letter_code
_entity_poly.pdbx_strand_id
1 'polypeptide(L)'
;MGGTHDIQWIKDGLPGAGDLLLFNNGLSVPRAAGDSDPQSEILQINPYLDAGGVVQDHYVNPPEAGYSDVMPGSEESQNLVTRLFSKQIVWMYHTSDGFNSHHGSATQRLPNGNTMAQLARVGRLLEITPEGEVVWEYVNPVTNAGIVRTLITSEHENVFGGWSPLRYGMDFPGLAGNDLSPKGPITAFHGDTPPGEADETALAEEEEDY
;
A
#
# COMPACT_ATOMS: atom_id res chain seq x y z
N MET A 1 13.00 7.97 -6.25
CA MET A 1 12.34 7.49 -5.01
C MET A 1 11.59 6.22 -5.35
N GLY A 2 11.98 5.08 -4.79
CA GLY A 2 11.30 3.79 -5.00
C GLY A 2 11.81 2.76 -3.99
N GLY A 3 11.99 3.20 -2.76
CA GLY A 3 12.33 2.31 -1.65
C GLY A 3 11.08 1.97 -0.85
N THR A 4 11.27 1.52 0.38
CA THR A 4 10.19 1.29 1.35
C THR A 4 9.48 2.59 1.74
N HIS A 5 8.16 2.52 1.92
CA HIS A 5 7.32 3.61 2.41
C HIS A 5 6.50 3.19 3.64
N ASP A 6 6.04 4.20 4.37
CA ASP A 6 5.08 4.08 5.49
C ASP A 6 5.46 3.08 6.59
N ILE A 7 6.74 3.11 6.97
CA ILE A 7 7.25 2.30 8.08
C ILE A 7 6.66 2.84 9.38
N GLN A 8 5.96 1.97 10.11
CA GLN A 8 5.33 2.33 11.37
C GLN A 8 5.44 1.19 12.38
N TRP A 9 5.45 1.53 13.65
CA TRP A 9 5.11 0.58 14.69
C TRP A 9 3.62 0.28 14.62
N ILE A 10 3.27 -1.00 14.71
CA ILE A 10 1.90 -1.39 15.01
C ILE A 10 1.62 -0.94 16.45
N LYS A 11 0.65 -0.05 16.59
CA LYS A 11 0.31 0.60 17.85
C LYS A 11 -0.29 -0.38 18.86
N ASP A 12 -0.14 -0.06 20.14
CA ASP A 12 -0.81 -0.77 21.23
C ASP A 12 -2.32 -0.92 20.99
N GLY A 13 -2.86 -2.09 21.33
CA GLY A 13 -4.27 -2.42 21.12
C GLY A 13 -4.62 -2.93 19.71
N LEU A 14 -3.66 -2.98 18.78
CA LEU A 14 -3.82 -3.61 17.47
C LEU A 14 -3.14 -4.98 17.42
N PRO A 15 -3.64 -5.94 16.63
CA PRO A 15 -2.96 -7.22 16.41
C PRO A 15 -1.57 -7.02 15.81
N GLY A 16 -0.55 -7.62 16.44
CA GLY A 16 0.86 -7.40 16.10
C GLY A 16 1.50 -6.18 16.76
N ALA A 17 0.87 -5.57 17.78
CA ALA A 17 1.43 -4.44 18.51
C ALA A 17 2.89 -4.68 18.94
N GLY A 18 3.75 -3.69 18.69
CA GLY A 18 5.20 -3.81 18.93
C GLY A 18 5.99 -4.42 17.78
N ASP A 19 5.35 -4.85 16.70
CA ASP A 19 6.03 -5.14 15.42
C ASP A 19 6.08 -3.88 14.54
N LEU A 20 6.95 -3.89 13.54
CA LEU A 20 6.99 -2.92 12.46
C LEU A 20 6.08 -3.38 11.32
N LEU A 21 5.36 -2.45 10.70
CA LEU A 21 4.62 -2.65 9.46
C LEU A 21 5.14 -1.66 8.42
N LEU A 22 5.32 -2.11 7.18
CA LEU A 22 5.82 -1.26 6.10
C LEU A 22 5.29 -1.71 4.74
N PHE A 23 5.25 -0.77 3.80
CA PHE A 23 4.99 -1.03 2.38
C PHE A 23 6.31 -1.04 1.60
N ASN A 24 6.67 -2.18 1.03
CA ASN A 24 7.84 -2.33 0.17
C ASN A 24 7.42 -2.20 -1.30
N ASN A 25 7.85 -1.14 -1.97
CA ASN A 25 7.55 -0.88 -3.38
C ASN A 25 8.34 -1.76 -4.36
N GLY A 26 9.29 -2.56 -3.87
CA GLY A 26 9.96 -3.62 -4.60
C GLY A 26 10.83 -3.21 -5.80
N LEU A 27 11.06 -1.90 -6.02
CA LEU A 27 11.88 -1.40 -7.14
C LEU A 27 13.34 -1.85 -7.07
N SER A 28 13.87 -2.03 -5.87
CA SER A 28 15.28 -2.39 -5.64
C SER A 28 15.49 -3.84 -5.20
N VAL A 29 14.45 -4.67 -5.25
CA VAL A 29 14.59 -6.10 -4.96
C VAL A 29 15.29 -6.76 -6.16
N PRO A 30 16.45 -7.43 -5.97
CA PRO A 30 17.08 -8.19 -7.05
C PRO A 30 16.15 -9.31 -7.51
N ARG A 31 15.86 -9.37 -8.82
CA ARG A 31 14.96 -10.38 -9.41
C ARG A 31 15.69 -11.19 -10.47
N ALA A 32 15.44 -12.50 -10.49
CA ALA A 32 15.99 -13.38 -11.52
C ALA A 32 15.36 -13.05 -12.90
N ALA A 33 16.04 -13.43 -13.98
CA ALA A 33 15.36 -13.47 -15.28
C ALA A 33 14.23 -14.50 -15.24
N GLY A 34 13.00 -14.10 -15.55
CA GLY A 34 11.80 -14.95 -15.47
C GLY A 34 11.10 -14.95 -14.12
N ASP A 35 11.55 -14.13 -13.18
CA ASP A 35 10.92 -13.94 -11.89
C ASP A 35 9.60 -13.16 -12.02
N SER A 36 8.48 -13.84 -11.74
CA SER A 36 7.13 -13.24 -11.72
C SER A 36 6.77 -12.67 -10.35
N ASP A 37 7.76 -12.49 -9.45
CA ASP A 37 7.52 -12.06 -8.08
C ASP A 37 6.70 -10.76 -8.04
N PRO A 38 5.87 -10.62 -6.99
CA PRO A 38 5.09 -9.41 -6.71
C PRO A 38 5.98 -8.16 -6.73
N GLN A 39 5.54 -7.13 -7.45
CA GLN A 39 6.35 -5.92 -7.58
C GLN A 39 6.27 -5.03 -6.33
N SER A 40 5.24 -5.18 -5.50
CA SER A 40 5.14 -4.54 -4.19
C SER A 40 4.69 -5.54 -3.13
N GLU A 41 5.00 -5.26 -1.87
CA GLU A 41 4.76 -6.16 -0.74
C GLU A 41 4.44 -5.36 0.51
N ILE A 42 3.74 -5.99 1.45
CA ILE A 42 3.59 -5.47 2.80
C ILE A 42 4.35 -6.41 3.72
N LEU A 43 5.23 -5.87 4.56
CA LEU A 43 5.99 -6.66 5.52
C LEU A 43 5.58 -6.27 6.93
N GLN A 44 5.32 -7.28 7.76
CA GLN A 44 5.34 -7.14 9.21
C GLN A 44 6.62 -7.77 9.75
N ILE A 45 7.37 -7.01 10.54
CA ILE A 45 8.68 -7.40 11.06
C ILE A 45 8.64 -7.33 12.57
N ASN A 46 8.96 -8.43 13.25
CA ASN A 46 9.26 -8.40 14.67
C ASN A 46 10.77 -8.18 14.85
N PRO A 47 11.21 -6.98 15.29
CA PRO A 47 12.63 -6.64 15.31
C PRO A 47 13.39 -7.24 16.51
N TYR A 48 12.71 -8.02 17.34
CA TYR A 48 13.25 -8.69 18.53
C TYR A 48 13.54 -10.17 18.30
N LEU A 49 13.21 -10.73 17.13
CA LEU A 49 13.49 -12.12 16.80
C LEU A 49 14.97 -12.34 16.49
N ASP A 50 15.56 -13.36 17.11
CA ASP A 50 16.89 -13.88 16.79
C ASP A 50 16.87 -14.95 15.68
N ALA A 51 18.05 -15.49 15.33
CA ALA A 51 18.19 -16.54 14.30
C ALA A 51 17.45 -17.85 14.60
N GLY A 52 17.11 -18.09 15.86
CA GLY A 52 16.32 -19.24 16.33
C GLY A 52 14.82 -18.95 16.38
N GLY A 53 14.38 -17.72 16.06
CA GLY A 53 12.99 -17.30 16.20
C GLY A 53 12.58 -17.01 17.65
N VAL A 54 13.54 -16.76 18.55
CA VAL A 54 13.27 -16.41 19.94
C VAL A 54 13.25 -14.89 20.09
N VAL A 55 12.19 -14.37 20.72
CA VAL A 55 12.03 -12.96 21.04
C VAL A 55 12.98 -12.57 22.17
N GLN A 56 13.79 -11.54 21.92
CA GLN A 56 14.73 -10.97 22.88
C GLN A 56 14.16 -9.71 23.57
N ASP A 57 14.81 -9.27 24.64
CA ASP A 57 14.49 -8.03 25.35
C ASP A 57 15.15 -6.78 24.71
N HIS A 58 15.89 -6.97 23.61
CA HIS A 58 16.58 -5.95 22.86
C HIS A 58 16.39 -6.17 21.35
N TYR A 59 16.61 -5.11 20.58
CA TYR A 59 16.64 -5.20 19.12
C TYR A 59 17.71 -6.19 18.66
N VAL A 60 17.33 -7.14 17.83
CA VAL A 60 18.29 -8.01 17.15
C VAL A 60 18.70 -7.34 15.84
N ASN A 61 20.00 -7.18 15.65
CA ASN A 61 20.56 -6.64 14.42
C ASN A 61 20.14 -7.52 13.22
N PRO A 62 19.58 -6.97 12.13
CA PRO A 62 19.01 -7.79 11.05
C PRO A 62 19.95 -8.88 10.47
N PRO A 63 21.27 -8.64 10.30
CA PRO A 63 22.21 -9.69 9.90
C PRO A 63 22.28 -10.89 10.84
N GLU A 64 22.10 -10.67 12.15
CA GLU A 64 22.19 -11.68 13.20
C GLU A 64 20.89 -12.47 13.37
N ALA A 65 19.75 -11.90 12.96
CA ALA A 65 18.48 -12.59 12.96
C ALA A 65 18.38 -13.71 11.90
N GLY A 66 19.37 -13.80 11.01
CA GLY A 66 19.43 -14.84 9.99
C GLY A 66 18.40 -14.69 8.88
N TYR A 67 18.62 -15.47 7.81
CA TYR A 67 17.82 -15.41 6.60
C TYR A 67 17.51 -16.80 6.07
N SER A 68 16.44 -16.91 5.30
CA SER A 68 16.06 -18.13 4.59
C SER A 68 15.70 -17.82 3.14
N ASP A 69 15.82 -18.82 2.28
CA ASP A 69 15.33 -18.82 0.91
C ASP A 69 13.86 -19.24 0.80
N VAL A 70 13.18 -19.41 1.94
CA VAL A 70 11.74 -19.66 2.04
C VAL A 70 11.03 -18.32 2.16
N MET A 71 10.08 -18.10 1.28
CA MET A 71 9.24 -16.90 1.28
C MET A 71 8.28 -16.94 2.49
N PRO A 72 8.17 -15.87 3.30
CA PRO A 72 7.20 -15.83 4.40
C PRO A 72 5.78 -16.12 3.90
N GLY A 73 5.11 -17.11 4.51
CA GLY A 73 3.79 -17.60 4.08
C GLY A 73 3.84 -18.80 3.12
N SER A 74 5.02 -19.26 2.70
CA SER A 74 5.22 -20.47 1.90
C SER A 74 5.94 -21.56 2.70
N GLU A 75 5.81 -22.82 2.27
CA GLU A 75 6.60 -23.96 2.78
C GLU A 75 7.77 -24.32 1.85
N GLU A 76 7.83 -23.74 0.65
CA GLU A 76 8.79 -24.11 -0.38
C GLU A 76 9.94 -23.11 -0.48
N SER A 77 11.17 -23.63 -0.58
CA SER A 77 12.33 -22.85 -0.99
C SER A 77 12.12 -22.34 -2.41
N GLN A 78 12.50 -21.09 -2.66
CA GLN A 78 12.45 -20.50 -3.98
C GLN A 78 13.40 -21.20 -4.97
N ASN A 79 14.35 -22.05 -4.51
CA ASN A 79 15.35 -22.77 -5.31
C ASN A 79 16.15 -21.89 -6.30
N LEU A 80 16.04 -20.56 -6.16
CA LEU A 80 16.65 -19.51 -6.94
C LEU A 80 17.23 -18.53 -5.92
N VAL A 81 18.56 -18.47 -5.79
CA VAL A 81 19.23 -17.65 -4.77
C VAL A 81 19.31 -16.18 -5.22
N THR A 82 18.20 -15.60 -5.66
CA THR A 82 18.11 -14.17 -6.00
C THR A 82 17.70 -13.32 -4.81
N ARG A 83 17.05 -13.92 -3.82
CA ARG A 83 16.55 -13.21 -2.64
C ARG A 83 16.55 -14.11 -1.40
N LEU A 84 17.03 -13.57 -0.28
CA LEU A 84 16.88 -14.15 1.04
C LEU A 84 15.92 -13.29 1.88
N PHE A 85 15.08 -13.94 2.67
CA PHE A 85 14.10 -13.33 3.56
C PHE A 85 14.63 -13.36 4.99
N SER A 86 14.62 -12.21 5.67
CA SER A 86 14.96 -12.16 7.09
C SER A 86 13.96 -12.99 7.89
N LYS A 87 14.45 -13.75 8.87
CA LYS A 87 13.57 -14.50 9.79
C LYS A 87 12.78 -13.59 10.74
N GLN A 88 13.05 -12.29 10.75
CA GLN A 88 12.27 -11.31 11.49
C GLN A 88 10.94 -10.96 10.80
N ILE A 89 10.75 -11.34 9.52
CA ILE A 89 9.49 -11.13 8.81
C ILE A 89 8.49 -12.17 9.32
N VAL A 90 7.50 -11.73 10.09
CA VAL A 90 6.48 -12.59 10.72
C VAL A 90 5.20 -12.68 9.89
N TRP A 91 4.98 -11.74 8.98
CA TRP A 91 3.90 -11.78 8.02
C TRP A 91 4.28 -10.99 6.77
N MET A 92 3.82 -11.47 5.62
CA MET A 92 3.99 -10.79 4.35
C MET A 92 2.72 -10.92 3.52
N TYR A 93 2.32 -9.83 2.89
CA TYR A 93 1.31 -9.87 1.84
C TYR A 93 1.91 -9.49 0.50
N HIS A 94 1.53 -10.26 -0.51
CA HIS A 94 1.92 -10.04 -1.88
C HIS A 94 0.96 -10.78 -2.82
N THR A 95 0.88 -10.34 -4.08
CA THR A 95 0.05 -10.98 -5.11
C THR A 95 0.54 -10.57 -6.50
N SER A 96 0.15 -11.35 -7.51
CA SER A 96 0.47 -11.12 -8.93
C SER A 96 -0.66 -10.43 -9.70
N ASP A 97 -1.74 -10.03 -9.01
CA ASP A 97 -2.94 -9.41 -9.60
C ASP A 97 -2.78 -7.94 -10.04
N GLY A 98 -1.54 -7.47 -10.22
CA GLY A 98 -1.24 -6.06 -10.45
C GLY A 98 -1.03 -5.26 -9.16
N PHE A 99 -0.73 -5.90 -8.03
CA PHE A 99 -0.26 -5.24 -6.80
C PHE A 99 1.15 -4.66 -6.98
N ASN A 100 1.24 -3.57 -7.75
CA ASN A 100 2.44 -2.78 -7.97
C ASN A 100 2.17 -1.30 -7.68
N SER A 101 3.02 -0.69 -6.87
CA SER A 101 3.25 0.74 -6.97
C SER A 101 4.72 1.05 -6.76
N HIS A 102 5.45 1.45 -7.80
CA HIS A 102 6.88 1.76 -7.68
C HIS A 102 7.21 3.02 -6.83
N HIS A 103 6.20 3.83 -6.47
CA HIS A 103 6.37 5.11 -5.76
C HIS A 103 5.25 5.30 -4.73
N GLY A 104 5.52 5.96 -3.60
CA GLY A 104 4.52 6.26 -2.57
C GLY A 104 3.92 5.00 -1.97
N SER A 105 2.63 5.03 -1.61
CA SER A 105 1.87 3.93 -0.98
C SER A 105 1.91 3.96 0.54
N ALA A 106 0.92 3.31 1.14
CA ALA A 106 0.77 3.24 2.58
C ALA A 106 0.13 1.91 2.99
N THR A 107 0.29 1.57 4.26
CA THR A 107 -0.32 0.41 4.86
C THR A 107 -0.78 0.73 6.28
N GLN A 108 -1.78 0.02 6.79
CA GLN A 108 -2.27 0.27 8.15
C GLN A 108 -2.89 -1.00 8.72
N ARG A 109 -2.43 -1.41 9.91
CA ARG A 109 -3.12 -2.45 10.69
C ARG A 109 -4.43 -1.89 11.27
N LEU A 110 -5.51 -2.64 11.14
CA LEU A 110 -6.84 -2.29 11.61
C LEU A 110 -7.22 -3.05 12.90
N PRO A 111 -8.17 -2.54 13.71
CA PRO A 111 -8.57 -3.19 14.97
C PRO A 111 -9.17 -4.59 14.80
N ASN A 112 -9.80 -4.89 13.66
CA ASN A 112 -10.33 -6.22 13.34
C ASN A 112 -9.23 -7.23 12.95
N GLY A 113 -7.96 -6.82 12.94
CA GLY A 113 -6.84 -7.63 12.50
C GLY A 113 -6.57 -7.58 11.01
N ASN A 114 -7.41 -6.94 10.20
CA ASN A 114 -7.12 -6.77 8.78
C ASN A 114 -6.00 -5.72 8.58
N THR A 115 -5.38 -5.77 7.41
CA THR A 115 -4.39 -4.78 6.96
C THR A 115 -4.96 -4.03 5.77
N MET A 116 -5.01 -2.71 5.89
CA MET A 116 -5.30 -1.82 4.77
C MET A 116 -4.01 -1.60 3.97
N ALA A 117 -4.13 -1.57 2.65
CA ALA A 117 -3.05 -1.23 1.73
C ALA A 117 -3.54 -0.22 0.71
N GLN A 118 -2.67 0.73 0.35
CA GLN A 118 -2.97 1.68 -0.70
C GLN A 118 -1.80 1.76 -1.69
N LEU A 119 -2.10 1.66 -2.98
CA LEU A 119 -1.14 1.74 -4.07
C LEU A 119 -1.20 3.13 -4.72
N ALA A 120 -0.24 3.99 -4.41
CA ALA A 120 -0.27 5.42 -4.78
C ALA A 120 -0.42 5.67 -6.29
N ARG A 121 0.27 4.91 -7.14
CA ARG A 121 0.26 5.15 -8.58
C ARG A 121 -1.07 4.85 -9.25
N VAL A 122 -1.70 3.74 -8.86
CA VAL A 122 -2.94 3.25 -9.49
C VAL A 122 -4.20 3.67 -8.74
N GLY A 123 -4.07 4.26 -7.54
CA GLY A 123 -5.23 4.67 -6.73
C GLY A 123 -6.07 3.49 -6.23
N ARG A 124 -5.47 2.29 -6.13
CA ARG A 124 -6.10 1.06 -5.64
C ARG A 124 -5.91 0.94 -4.13
N LEU A 125 -6.98 0.59 -3.44
CA LEU A 125 -7.05 0.43 -1.99
C LEU A 125 -7.60 -0.97 -1.69
N LEU A 126 -6.96 -1.70 -0.78
CA LEU A 126 -7.32 -3.06 -0.40
C LEU A 126 -7.43 -3.22 1.11
N GLU A 127 -8.43 -3.95 1.58
CA GLU A 127 -8.47 -4.51 2.94
C GLU A 127 -8.19 -6.01 2.87
N ILE A 128 -7.17 -6.45 3.60
CA ILE A 128 -6.61 -7.79 3.51
C ILE A 128 -6.71 -8.47 4.88
N THR A 129 -7.18 -9.72 4.93
CA THR A 129 -7.23 -10.51 6.18
C THR A 129 -5.83 -10.95 6.62
N PRO A 130 -5.64 -11.38 7.89
CA PRO A 130 -4.39 -12.02 8.31
C PRO A 130 -3.97 -13.20 7.43
N GLU A 131 -4.94 -13.92 6.87
CA GLU A 131 -4.74 -15.07 5.98
C GLU A 131 -4.40 -14.67 4.53
N GLY A 132 -4.38 -13.36 4.21
CA GLY A 132 -4.03 -12.85 2.90
C GLY A 132 -5.20 -12.74 1.92
N GLU A 133 -6.44 -12.85 2.38
CA GLU A 133 -7.64 -12.70 1.53
C GLU A 133 -8.03 -11.22 1.40
N VAL A 134 -8.35 -10.77 0.17
CA VAL A 134 -8.89 -9.43 -0.05
C VAL A 134 -10.38 -9.45 0.22
N VAL A 135 -10.83 -8.72 1.24
CA VAL A 135 -12.25 -8.64 1.65
C VAL A 135 -12.93 -7.34 1.25
N TRP A 136 -12.15 -6.33 0.85
CA TRP A 136 -12.65 -5.09 0.30
C TRP A 136 -11.63 -4.49 -0.66
N GLU A 137 -12.15 -3.86 -1.71
CA GLU A 137 -11.35 -3.18 -2.72
C GLU A 137 -12.05 -1.90 -3.16
N TYR A 138 -11.25 -0.87 -3.39
CA TYR A 138 -11.68 0.37 -4.02
C TYR A 138 -10.62 0.87 -4.98
N VAL A 139 -11.06 1.30 -6.16
CA VAL A 139 -10.22 1.94 -7.17
C VAL A 139 -10.71 3.37 -7.34
N ASN A 140 -9.82 4.33 -7.15
CA ASN A 140 -10.15 5.74 -7.34
C ASN A 140 -10.56 6.00 -8.80
N PRO A 141 -11.81 6.43 -9.08
CA PRO A 141 -12.27 6.70 -10.44
C PRO A 141 -11.82 8.06 -10.99
N VAL A 142 -11.14 8.88 -10.19
CA VAL A 142 -10.64 10.20 -10.60
C VAL A 142 -9.26 10.03 -11.23
N THR A 143 -9.17 10.29 -12.53
CA THR A 143 -7.92 10.22 -13.30
C THR A 143 -7.53 11.61 -13.82
N ASN A 144 -6.35 11.71 -14.43
CA ASN A 144 -5.93 12.95 -15.12
C ASN A 144 -6.86 13.31 -16.30
N ALA A 145 -7.63 12.36 -16.83
CA ALA A 145 -8.61 12.56 -17.89
C ALA A 145 -10.03 12.84 -17.37
N GLY A 146 -10.20 12.97 -16.04
CA GLY A 146 -11.49 13.17 -15.39
C GLY A 146 -12.01 11.94 -14.67
N ILE A 147 -13.30 11.95 -14.32
CA ILE A 147 -13.95 10.86 -13.59
C ILE A 147 -14.40 9.78 -14.58
N VAL A 148 -13.94 8.54 -14.38
CA VAL A 148 -14.30 7.39 -15.22
C VAL A 148 -15.17 6.38 -14.47
N ARG A 149 -16.11 5.75 -15.18
CA ARG A 149 -16.94 4.65 -14.63
C ARG A 149 -16.25 3.29 -14.71
N THR A 150 -15.38 3.14 -15.70
CA THR A 150 -14.60 1.93 -15.94
C THR A 150 -13.17 2.36 -16.21
N LEU A 151 -12.23 1.82 -15.43
CA LEU A 151 -10.81 1.96 -15.70
C LEU A 151 -10.35 0.69 -16.43
N ILE A 152 -9.84 0.83 -17.65
CA ILE A 152 -9.23 -0.30 -18.36
C ILE A 152 -7.78 -0.38 -17.91
N THR A 153 -7.50 -1.27 -16.97
CA THR A 153 -6.21 -1.40 -16.27
C THR A 153 -5.14 -2.14 -17.08
N SER A 154 -5.39 -2.42 -18.38
CA SER A 154 -4.38 -3.07 -19.23
C SER A 154 -3.13 -2.22 -19.40
N GLU A 155 -3.24 -0.91 -19.14
CA GLU A 155 -2.10 -0.04 -18.92
C GLU A 155 -2.12 0.43 -17.46
N HIS A 156 -0.98 0.29 -16.77
CA HIS A 156 -0.78 0.81 -15.42
C HIS A 156 -0.81 2.35 -15.45
N GLU A 157 -2.01 2.93 -15.59
CA GLU A 157 -2.18 4.38 -15.61
C GLU A 157 -1.77 4.95 -14.26
N ASN A 158 -0.76 5.83 -14.30
CA ASN A 158 -0.29 6.55 -13.13
C ASN A 158 -1.21 7.73 -12.88
N VAL A 159 -2.29 7.49 -12.14
CA VAL A 159 -3.25 8.51 -11.73
C VAL A 159 -2.81 9.28 -10.48
N PHE A 160 -1.74 8.84 -9.80
CA PHE A 160 -1.22 9.43 -8.54
C PHE A 160 -2.33 9.66 -7.49
N GLY A 161 -3.36 8.81 -7.53
CA GLY A 161 -4.67 9.10 -6.97
C GLY A 161 -4.87 8.71 -5.51
N GLY A 162 -3.82 8.61 -4.69
CA GLY A 162 -4.03 8.22 -3.31
C GLY A 162 -2.83 8.31 -2.37
N TRP A 163 -2.07 9.40 -2.37
CA TRP A 163 -0.95 9.53 -1.44
C TRP A 163 -1.37 9.34 0.04
N SER A 164 -1.08 8.15 0.57
CA SER A 164 -1.10 7.77 1.99
C SER A 164 -2.40 8.01 2.77
N PRO A 165 -3.55 7.40 2.40
CA PRO A 165 -4.75 7.48 3.20
C PRO A 165 -4.65 6.63 4.46
N LEU A 166 -5.18 7.18 5.55
CA LEU A 166 -5.46 6.45 6.77
C LEU A 166 -6.96 6.14 6.83
N ARG A 167 -7.30 4.94 7.25
CA ARG A 167 -8.66 4.58 7.63
C ARG A 167 -8.91 4.99 9.09
N TYR A 168 -10.00 5.72 9.30
CA TYR A 168 -10.50 6.09 10.61
C TYR A 168 -11.74 5.24 10.96
N GLY A 169 -11.84 4.83 12.22
CA GLY A 169 -13.03 4.18 12.75
C GLY A 169 -14.23 5.13 12.79
N MET A 170 -15.45 4.58 12.86
CA MET A 170 -16.68 5.38 12.95
C MET A 170 -16.75 6.24 14.22
N ASP A 171 -16.00 5.86 15.25
CA ASP A 171 -15.84 6.52 16.52
C ASP A 171 -14.73 7.59 16.53
N PHE A 172 -14.04 7.81 15.40
CA PHE A 172 -13.00 8.82 15.31
C PHE A 172 -13.57 10.21 15.67
N PRO A 173 -13.03 10.91 16.69
CA PRO A 173 -13.59 12.17 17.16
C PRO A 173 -13.70 13.25 16.07
N GLY A 174 -12.83 13.21 15.07
CA GLY A 174 -12.88 14.13 13.91
C GLY A 174 -14.11 13.96 13.03
N LEU A 175 -14.85 12.84 13.15
CA LEU A 175 -16.11 12.61 12.46
C LEU A 175 -17.33 13.10 13.25
N ALA A 176 -17.19 13.39 14.55
CA ALA A 176 -18.31 13.72 15.41
C ALA A 176 -19.02 15.01 14.95
N GLY A 177 -20.35 14.94 14.80
CA GLY A 177 -21.20 16.07 14.40
C GLY A 177 -21.19 16.40 12.90
N ASN A 178 -20.43 15.67 12.08
CA ASN A 178 -20.45 15.83 10.62
C ASN A 178 -21.56 14.97 9.98
N ASP A 179 -22.14 15.47 8.89
CA ASP A 179 -23.06 14.68 8.05
C ASP A 179 -22.26 13.72 7.15
N LEU A 180 -22.37 12.43 7.45
CA LEU A 180 -21.72 11.35 6.71
C LEU A 180 -22.70 10.61 5.78
N SER A 181 -23.88 11.19 5.52
CA SER A 181 -24.85 10.59 4.62
C SER A 181 -24.23 10.37 3.23
N PRO A 182 -24.34 9.17 2.64
CA PRO A 182 -23.76 8.89 1.35
C PRO A 182 -24.38 9.81 0.30
N LYS A 183 -23.55 10.53 -0.46
CA LYS A 183 -24.01 11.47 -1.50
C LYS A 183 -24.14 10.83 -2.89
N GLY A 184 -23.97 9.51 -2.98
CA GLY A 184 -23.86 8.76 -4.23
C GLY A 184 -22.42 8.42 -4.58
N PRO A 185 -22.19 7.66 -5.67
CA PRO A 185 -20.85 7.29 -6.10
C PRO A 185 -20.11 8.49 -6.70
N ILE A 186 -18.78 8.54 -6.54
CA ILE A 186 -17.93 9.60 -7.13
C ILE A 186 -18.18 9.75 -8.64
N THR A 187 -18.49 8.64 -9.32
CA THR A 187 -18.82 8.57 -10.75
C THR A 187 -20.12 9.24 -11.17
N ALA A 188 -20.91 9.76 -10.23
CA ALA A 188 -22.16 10.47 -10.50
C ALA A 188 -22.05 12.01 -10.33
N PHE A 189 -20.95 12.54 -9.80
CA PHE A 189 -20.86 13.97 -9.47
C PHE A 189 -20.47 14.89 -10.64
N HIS A 190 -20.03 14.34 -11.79
CA HIS A 190 -19.69 15.12 -12.98
C HIS A 190 -20.40 14.57 -14.22
N GLY A 191 -21.23 15.41 -14.84
CA GLY A 191 -21.92 15.12 -16.10
C GLY A 191 -21.06 15.50 -17.30
N ASP A 192 -21.04 14.62 -18.31
CA ASP A 192 -20.93 14.79 -19.77
C ASP A 192 -20.06 15.90 -20.40
N THR A 193 -19.21 16.62 -19.67
CA THR A 193 -18.34 17.66 -20.26
C THR A 193 -16.90 17.14 -20.32
N PRO A 194 -16.32 16.93 -21.51
CA PRO A 194 -14.92 16.55 -21.66
C PRO A 194 -14.00 17.64 -21.10
N PRO A 195 -12.81 17.30 -20.56
CA PRO A 195 -11.82 18.30 -20.20
C PRO A 195 -11.24 18.89 -21.50
N GLY A 196 -11.72 20.07 -21.90
CA GLY A 196 -11.31 20.69 -23.16
C GLY A 196 -11.90 22.07 -23.47
N GLU A 197 -12.91 22.54 -22.73
CA GLU A 197 -13.38 23.93 -22.82
C GLU A 197 -13.22 24.60 -21.46
N ALA A 198 -11.97 24.67 -20.98
CA ALA A 198 -11.61 25.71 -20.03
C ALA A 198 -11.47 27.00 -20.85
N ASP A 199 -12.28 27.98 -20.53
CA ASP A 199 -12.27 29.34 -21.07
C ASP A 199 -10.83 29.91 -21.05
N GLU A 200 -10.21 30.03 -22.24
CA GLU A 200 -8.85 30.58 -22.42
C GLU A 200 -8.75 32.07 -22.02
N THR A 201 -9.84 32.72 -21.59
CA THR A 201 -9.80 34.12 -21.18
C THR A 201 -9.32 34.36 -19.73
N ALA A 202 -9.15 33.32 -18.91
CA ALA A 202 -8.84 33.46 -17.49
C ALA A 202 -7.33 33.43 -17.12
N LEU A 203 -6.41 33.20 -18.07
CA LEU A 203 -4.97 33.04 -17.79
C LEU A 203 -4.07 34.15 -18.37
N ALA A 204 -4.63 35.28 -18.80
CA ALA A 204 -3.87 36.35 -19.46
C ALA A 204 -3.57 37.59 -18.60
N GLU A 205 -3.91 37.62 -17.29
CA GLU A 205 -3.76 38.85 -16.48
C GLU A 205 -2.82 38.76 -15.26
N GLU A 206 -2.07 37.68 -15.05
CA GLU A 206 -1.05 37.63 -13.98
C GLU A 206 0.33 37.16 -14.46
N GLU A 207 0.91 37.87 -15.43
CA GLU A 207 2.37 37.92 -15.62
C GLU A 207 2.83 39.36 -15.94
N GLU A 208 2.60 40.30 -15.01
CA GLU A 208 3.41 41.51 -14.86
C GLU A 208 3.38 41.94 -13.39
N ASP A 209 4.22 41.33 -12.55
CA ASP A 209 5.05 42.02 -11.56
C ASP A 209 5.79 41.02 -10.65
N TYR A 210 7.09 41.30 -10.46
CA TYR A 210 8.14 40.64 -9.65
C TYR A 210 9.01 39.56 -10.31
#